data_AF-A0A084IGA0-F1
#
_entry.id   AF-A0A084IGA0-F1
#
_cell.length_a   1.000
_cell.length_b   1.000
_cell.length_c   1.000
_cell.angle_alpha   90.00
_cell.angle_beta   90.00
_cell.angle_gamma   90.00
#
_symmetry.space_group_name_H-M   'P 1'
#
loop_
_entity.id
_entity.type
_entity.pdbx_description
1 polymer ?
#
loop_
_entity_poly.entity_id
_entity_poly.type
_entity_poly.pdbx_seq_one_letter_code
_entity_poly.pdbx_strand_id
1 'polypeptide(L)' 'MYRYRHLVENAFGRLKQYRAIACRFDKLKAHYEAVVAMACALLWLPM' A
#
# COMPACT_ATOMS: atom_id res chain seq x y z
N MET A 1 0.66 21.17 12.48
CA MET A 1 0.69 19.71 12.71
C MET A 1 -0.10 18.87 11.69
N TYR A 2 -0.99 19.46 10.88
CA TYR A 2 -1.82 18.74 9.88
C TYR A 2 -1.19 18.56 8.49
N ARG A 3 -0.08 19.26 8.22
CA ARG A 3 0.47 19.45 6.86
C ARG A 3 0.95 18.15 6.19
N TYR A 4 1.27 17.11 6.98
CA TYR A 4 1.78 15.84 6.46
C TYR A 4 0.70 14.76 6.30
N ARG A 5 -0.55 14.98 6.72
CA ARG A 5 -1.62 13.97 6.58
C ARG A 5 -1.90 13.64 5.12
N HIS A 6 -1.83 14.63 4.25
CA HIS A 6 -2.05 14.43 2.82
C HIS A 6 -1.03 13.44 2.21
N LEU A 7 0.21 13.38 2.70
CA LEU A 7 1.23 12.45 2.18
C LEU A 7 0.84 11.00 2.49
N VAL A 8 0.36 10.77 3.71
CA VAL A 8 -0.10 9.47 4.17
C VAL A 8 -1.35 9.06 3.38
N GLU A 9 -2.32 9.96 3.22
CA GLU A 9 -3.53 9.70 2.42
C GLU A 9 -3.20 9.41 0.95
N ASN A 10 -2.23 10.11 0.36
CA ASN A 10 -1.81 9.88 -1.02
C ASN A 10 -1.11 8.51 -1.19
N ALA A 11 -0.31 8.10 -0.20
CA ALA A 11 0.30 6.77 -0.16
C ALA A 11 -0.77 5.66 -0.06
N PHE A 12 -1.76 5.81 0.82
CA PHE A 12 -2.89 4.87 0.91
C PHE A 12 -3.78 4.87 -0.34
N GLY A 13 -3.95 6.03 -0.98
CA GLY A 13 -4.64 6.14 -2.26
C GLY A 13 -3.98 5.31 -3.35
N ARG A 14 -2.65 5.39 -3.47
CA ARG A 14 -1.86 4.57 -4.40
C ARG A 14 -1.88 3.08 -4.02
N LEU A 15 -1.80 2.74 -2.73
CA LEU A 15 -1.91 1.35 -2.28
C LEU A 15 -3.27 0.72 -2.62
N LYS A 16 -4.36 1.49 -2.59
CA LYS A 16 -5.70 1.03 -2.99
C LYS A 16 -5.86 0.83 -4.50
N GLN A 17 -4.97 1.34 -5.35
CA GLN A 17 -4.99 1.02 -6.79
C GLN A 17 -4.63 -0.44 -7.06
N TYR A 18 -3.87 -1.07 -6.16
CA TYR A 18 -3.57 -2.49 -6.27
C TYR A 18 -4.78 -3.32 -5.83
N ARG A 19 -5.48 -3.90 -6.79
CA ARG A 19 -6.68 -4.74 -6.55
C ARG A 19 -6.43 -5.88 -5.56
N ALA A 20 -5.22 -6.44 -5.55
CA ALA A 20 -4.80 -7.48 -4.60
C ALA A 20 -4.82 -7.00 -3.14
N ILE A 21 -4.43 -5.75 -2.90
CA ILE A 21 -4.42 -5.13 -1.57
C ILE A 21 -5.84 -4.67 -1.21
N ALA A 22 -6.53 -4.01 -2.14
CA ALA A 22 -7.85 -3.44 -1.90
C ALA A 22 -8.91 -4.49 -1.58
N CYS A 23 -8.88 -5.65 -2.25
CA CYS A 23 -9.89 -6.68 -2.08
C CYS A 23 -9.52 -7.74 -1.03
N ARG A 24 -8.26 -7.77 -0.56
CA ARG A 24 -7.75 -8.75 0.41
C ARG A 24 -8.21 -10.19 0.11
N PHE A 25 -7.89 -10.68 -1.08
CA PHE A 25 -8.22 -12.06 -1.48
C PHE A 25 -7.32 -13.11 -0.81
N ASP A 26 -6.23 -12.68 -0.19
CA ASP A 26 -5.27 -13.60 0.39
C ASP A 26 -5.79 -14.20 1.71
N LYS A 27 -5.85 -15.54 1.75
CA LYS A 27 -6.28 -16.29 2.93
C LYS A 27 -5.22 -16.30 4.03
N LEU A 28 -3.93 -16.16 3.66
CA LEU A 28 -2.84 -16.22 4.60
C LEU A 28 -2.35 -14.81 4.91
N LYS A 29 -2.32 -14.49 6.20
CA LYS A 29 -1.86 -13.18 6.68
C LYS A 29 -0.45 -12.83 6.18
N ALA A 30 0.46 -13.82 6.16
CA ALA A 30 1.84 -13.64 5.71
C ALA A 30 1.95 -13.22 4.23
N HIS A 31 1.14 -13.81 3.34
CA HIS A 31 1.14 -13.44 1.94
C HIS A 31 0.56 -12.05 1.72
N TYR A 32 -0.52 -11.70 2.42
CA TYR A 32 -1.05 -10.33 2.39
C TYR A 32 0.00 -9.31 2.86
N GLU A 33 0.71 -9.60 3.95
CA GLU A 33 1.77 -8.73 4.48
C GLU A 33 2.93 -8.57 3.48
N ALA A 34 3.34 -9.66 2.80
CA ALA A 34 4.37 -9.60 1.77
C ALA A 34 3.95 -8.74 0.56
N VAL A 35 2.71 -8.87 0.10
CA VAL A 35 2.19 -8.07 -1.03
C VAL A 35 2.11 -6.59 -0.67
N VAL A 36 1.66 -6.26 0.54
CA VAL A 36 1.65 -4.87 1.03
C VAL A 36 3.07 -4.31 1.14
N ALA A 37 4.03 -5.09 1.65
CA ALA A 37 5.43 -4.69 1.76
C ALA A 37 6.06 -4.42 0.38
N MET A 38 5.81 -5.30 -0.60
CA MET A 38 6.26 -5.09 -1.99
C MET A 38 5.64 -3.82 -2.60
N ALA A 39 4.33 -3.60 -2.43
CA ALA A 39 3.69 -2.40 -2.98
C ALA A 39 4.21 -1.11 -2.34
N CYS A 40 4.50 -1.12 -1.02
CA CYS A 40 5.19 -0.02 -0.36
C CYS A 40 6.61 0.19 -0.90
N ALA A 41 7.37 -0.88 -1.17
CA ALA A 41 8.71 -0.78 -1.76
C ALA A 41 8.66 -0.18 -3.18
N LEU A 42 7.69 -0.60 -4.00
CA LEU A 42 7.46 -0.04 -5.33
C LEU A 42 7.01 1.43 -5.29
N LEU A 43 6.21 1.81 -4.29
CA LEU A 43 5.81 3.20 -4.07
C LEU A 43 7.01 4.10 -3.70
N TRP A 44 7.96 3.53 -2.96
CA TRP A 44 9.14 4.25 -2.45
C TRP A 44 10.23 4.41 -3.51
N LEU A 45 10.35 3.48 -4.45
CA LEU A 45 11.35 3.55 -5.50
C LEU A 45 10.91 4.56 -6.57
N PRO A 46 11.63 5.69 -6.76
CA PRO A 46 11.41 6.55 -7.91
C PRO A 46 12.00 5.83 -9.13
N MET A 47 11.14 5.24 -9.95
CA MET A 47 11.50 4.83 -11.32
C MET A 47 11.56 6.05 -12.22
#